data_AF-A0A3D1F9N5-F1
#
_entry.id   AF-A0A3D1F9N5-F1
#
_cell.length_a   1.000
_cell.length_b   1.000
_cell.length_c   1.000
_cell.angle_alpha   90.00
_cell.angle_beta   90.00
_cell.angle_gamma   90.00
#
_symmetry.space_group_name_H-M   'P 1'
#
loop_
_entity.id
_entity.type
_entity.pdbx_description
1 polymer ?
#
loop_
_entity_poly.entity_id
_entity_poly.type
_entity_poly.pdbx_seq_one_letter_code
_entity_poly.pdbx_strand_id
1 'polypeptide(L)'
;MKKMRTFKGGYRFLNFEGQPKDILEEASIPSRVTIPLRQGFGGEGDCLVNPGDKVSAGQIIGAHDYGVSSPVHASISGVVTEVKRFNYFKRDCLMVSIQGDGSPEYQRATGATSAWEQLSEEAIERLLYLSGVTALDREGIPTRMRSSVILPEDVTSLIIHGVGSEPYNTSLEMQLQGKHMLNLVEGIRILRKIMAKAKVYLAINCQRKKILEQINKLTAQYEWLEVCPLEPRYPQGFDEMLVSAILGQKFPYGYSAANIGVVILNVQAVLQAYEAVVEGKPLIERTIALCGPAFKEPLHIKARIGTALNDIVSPRIKEGITPRFVLNGILTGPELKDLTLPIDKTYAQILAIPENHKREFLSFLQFGPLSDSYSHTFVAQAYPKAVKSCETNMHGEARPCISCNYCEEVCPVGIIPHLLSKYVQRSIIDETLMNLRIFNCIECGLCSYVCPSKIPLAKHIKEGQEKLTVSGCDRNQCILPYFSNLRGIEEYRGAKQL
;
A
#
# COMPACT_ATOMS: atom_id res chain seq x y z
N MET A 1 -21.69 24.10 5.49
CA MET A 1 -20.80 22.91 5.54
C MET A 1 -20.07 22.82 4.22
N LYS A 2 -18.72 22.82 4.20
CA LYS A 2 -17.96 22.56 2.96
C LYS A 2 -18.42 21.19 2.42
N LYS A 3 -18.73 21.10 1.12
CA LYS A 3 -19.06 19.83 0.46
C LYS A 3 -17.88 18.88 0.68
N MET A 4 -18.15 17.68 1.19
CA MET A 4 -17.10 16.70 1.47
C MET A 4 -16.42 16.28 0.16
N ARG A 5 -15.08 16.31 0.17
CA ARG A 5 -14.26 15.90 -0.96
C ARG A 5 -14.47 14.40 -1.21
N THR A 6 -14.76 14.03 -2.46
CA THR A 6 -15.14 12.65 -2.82
C THR A 6 -14.94 12.42 -4.33
N PHE A 7 -15.09 11.17 -4.76
CA PHE A 7 -15.05 10.72 -6.18
C PHE A 7 -16.39 10.08 -6.61
N LYS A 8 -16.52 9.57 -7.85
CA LYS A 8 -17.72 8.84 -8.32
C LYS A 8 -17.58 7.33 -8.04
N GLY A 9 -18.67 6.62 -7.79
CA GLY A 9 -18.64 5.17 -7.59
C GLY A 9 -18.00 4.77 -6.26
N GLY A 10 -17.27 3.65 -6.24
CA GLY A 10 -16.69 3.07 -5.03
C GLY A 10 -17.70 2.33 -4.16
N TYR A 11 -17.20 1.71 -3.09
CA TYR A 11 -18.02 0.95 -2.15
C TYR A 11 -17.52 1.07 -0.73
N ARG A 12 -18.42 1.03 0.25
CA ARG A 12 -18.06 1.13 1.67
C ARG A 12 -18.23 -0.23 2.33
N PHE A 13 -17.11 -0.84 2.69
CA PHE A 13 -17.09 -2.06 3.50
C PHE A 13 -17.49 -1.73 4.94
N LEU A 14 -18.38 -2.55 5.51
CA LEU A 14 -18.94 -2.32 6.83
C LEU A 14 -18.95 -3.62 7.65
N ASN A 15 -18.49 -3.50 8.90
CA ASN A 15 -18.68 -4.48 9.98
C ASN A 15 -18.10 -5.88 9.70
N PHE A 16 -16.99 -5.98 8.96
CA PHE A 16 -16.27 -7.24 8.84
C PHE A 16 -15.63 -7.63 10.17
N GLU A 17 -15.82 -8.86 10.62
CA GLU A 17 -15.05 -9.42 11.73
C GLU A 17 -13.57 -9.52 11.35
N GLY A 18 -12.71 -9.56 12.37
CA GLY A 18 -11.28 -9.68 12.15
C GLY A 18 -10.57 -8.35 11.94
N GLN A 19 -11.21 -7.20 12.21
CA GLN A 19 -10.50 -5.92 12.28
C GLN A 19 -9.44 -5.97 13.39
N PRO A 20 -8.23 -5.43 13.14
CA PRO A 20 -7.18 -5.41 14.15
C PRO A 20 -7.59 -4.49 15.30
N LYS A 21 -7.36 -4.93 16.54
CA LYS A 21 -7.51 -4.09 17.73
C LYS A 21 -6.45 -2.98 17.70
N ASP A 22 -6.69 -1.90 18.44
CA ASP A 22 -5.74 -0.78 18.59
C ASP A 22 -4.57 -1.11 19.53
N ILE A 23 -3.98 -2.28 19.34
CA ILE A 23 -2.90 -2.85 20.15
C ILE A 23 -1.69 -3.05 19.24
N LEU A 24 -0.53 -2.61 19.71
CA LEU A 24 0.77 -2.84 19.10
C LEU A 24 1.57 -3.80 19.99
N GLU A 25 2.00 -4.92 19.43
CA GLU A 25 2.89 -5.89 20.04
C GLU A 25 4.28 -5.79 19.38
N GLU A 26 5.34 -5.79 20.17
CA GLU A 26 6.71 -5.89 19.64
C GLU A 26 7.10 -7.36 19.51
N ALA A 27 7.45 -7.78 18.29
CA ALA A 27 7.99 -9.11 18.06
C ALA A 27 9.36 -9.26 18.71
N SER A 28 9.68 -10.47 19.17
CA SER A 28 11.03 -10.79 19.59
C SER A 28 12.04 -10.59 18.45
N ILE A 29 13.29 -10.28 18.81
CA ILE A 29 14.38 -10.24 17.83
C ILE A 29 14.56 -11.65 17.26
N PRO A 30 14.43 -11.84 15.93
CA PRO A 30 14.54 -13.15 15.32
C PRO A 30 15.98 -13.65 15.38
N SER A 31 16.15 -14.96 15.54
CA SER A 31 17.48 -15.60 15.49
C SER A 31 18.07 -15.61 14.09
N ARG A 32 17.24 -15.56 13.04
CA ARG A 32 17.66 -15.48 11.64
C ARG A 32 16.71 -14.57 10.87
N VAL A 33 17.26 -13.77 9.96
CA VAL A 33 16.49 -13.01 8.97
C VAL A 33 17.00 -13.30 7.57
N THR A 34 16.12 -13.15 6.59
CA THR A 34 16.48 -13.16 5.16
C THR A 34 15.93 -11.89 4.53
N ILE A 35 16.81 -10.97 4.12
CA ILE A 35 16.41 -9.62 3.71
C ILE A 35 16.47 -9.51 2.19
N PRO A 36 15.34 -9.21 1.50
CA PRO A 36 15.38 -8.94 0.08
C PRO A 36 16.05 -7.60 -0.22
N LEU A 37 16.99 -7.58 -1.18
CA LEU A 37 17.64 -6.35 -1.64
C LEU A 37 16.76 -5.55 -2.59
N ARG A 38 15.72 -6.16 -3.14
CA ARG A 38 14.64 -5.48 -3.85
C ARG A 38 13.40 -5.41 -2.98
N GLN A 39 13.17 -4.27 -2.34
CA GLN A 39 12.01 -4.02 -1.50
C GLN A 39 11.65 -2.53 -1.50
N GLY A 40 10.36 -2.22 -1.52
CA GLY A 40 9.89 -0.83 -1.64
C GLY A 40 9.96 -0.31 -3.07
N PHE A 41 9.89 1.02 -3.18
CA PHE A 41 10.11 1.74 -4.41
C PHE A 41 11.58 1.75 -4.83
N GLY A 42 11.83 1.61 -6.12
CA GLY A 42 13.17 1.57 -6.72
C GLY A 42 13.61 0.20 -7.21
N GLY A 43 14.84 0.16 -7.74
CA GLY A 43 15.50 -1.05 -8.26
C GLY A 43 16.02 -2.00 -7.18
N GLU A 44 16.51 -3.16 -7.59
CA GLU A 44 17.34 -4.03 -6.74
C GLU A 44 18.69 -3.34 -6.49
N GLY A 45 19.12 -3.28 -5.22
CA GLY A 45 20.43 -2.73 -4.86
C GLY A 45 21.60 -3.70 -5.12
N ASP A 46 22.81 -3.18 -5.33
CA ASP A 46 24.03 -3.97 -5.32
C ASP A 46 24.27 -4.53 -3.91
N CYS A 47 24.66 -5.79 -3.81
CA CYS A 47 24.98 -6.42 -2.53
C CYS A 47 26.35 -5.94 -2.03
N LEU A 48 26.40 -5.37 -0.82
CA LEU A 48 27.61 -4.79 -0.23
C LEU A 48 28.29 -5.71 0.79
N VAL A 49 27.77 -6.92 0.98
CA VAL A 49 28.24 -7.90 1.96
C VAL A 49 28.38 -9.29 1.35
N ASN A 50 29.24 -10.11 1.92
CA ASN A 50 29.52 -11.48 1.53
C ASN A 50 29.22 -12.45 2.68
N PRO A 51 28.96 -13.74 2.38
CA PRO A 51 28.91 -14.78 3.41
C PRO A 51 30.16 -14.79 4.30
N GLY A 52 29.97 -14.81 5.61
CA GLY A 52 31.02 -14.72 6.62
C GLY A 52 31.22 -13.32 7.23
N ASP A 53 30.71 -12.28 6.59
CA ASP A 53 30.84 -10.91 7.10
C ASP A 53 30.03 -10.70 8.40
N LYS A 54 30.62 -9.96 9.34
CA LYS A 54 29.90 -9.46 10.52
C LYS A 54 29.19 -8.17 10.16
N VAL A 55 27.92 -8.08 10.51
CA VAL A 55 27.08 -6.90 10.25
C VAL A 55 26.41 -6.42 11.53
N SER A 56 26.24 -5.11 11.66
CA SER A 56 25.43 -4.51 12.73
C SER A 56 24.03 -4.18 12.23
N ALA A 57 23.00 -4.32 13.08
CA ALA A 57 21.67 -3.82 12.76
C ALA A 57 21.75 -2.34 12.38
N GLY A 58 21.11 -1.93 11.29
CA GLY A 58 21.21 -0.58 10.74
C GLY A 58 22.38 -0.33 9.79
N GLN A 59 23.28 -1.30 9.60
CA GLN A 59 24.31 -1.23 8.54
C GLN A 59 23.66 -1.39 7.17
N ILE A 60 24.06 -0.57 6.19
CA ILE A 60 23.64 -0.72 4.80
C ILE A 60 24.30 -1.99 4.22
N ILE A 61 23.48 -2.90 3.71
CA ILE A 61 23.89 -4.17 3.08
C ILE A 61 23.56 -4.21 1.58
N GLY A 62 22.71 -3.30 1.11
CA GLY A 62 22.47 -3.11 -0.30
C GLY A 62 22.20 -1.65 -0.64
N ALA A 63 22.81 -1.16 -1.70
CA ALA A 63 22.59 0.18 -2.23
C ALA A 63 22.91 0.18 -3.72
N HIS A 64 22.42 1.17 -4.46
CA HIS A 64 22.75 1.32 -5.87
C HIS A 64 22.94 2.78 -6.21
N ASP A 65 24.07 3.10 -6.84
CA ASP A 65 24.44 4.49 -7.13
C ASP A 65 23.81 5.02 -8.42
N TYR A 66 23.28 4.15 -9.28
CA TYR A 66 22.72 4.53 -10.59
C TYR A 66 21.18 4.41 -10.65
N GLY A 67 20.49 5.53 -10.88
CA GLY A 67 19.03 5.54 -11.02
C GLY A 67 18.29 5.54 -9.67
N VAL A 68 17.01 5.19 -9.70
CA VAL A 68 16.11 5.35 -8.56
C VAL A 68 16.20 4.15 -7.62
N SER A 69 16.83 4.35 -6.46
CA SER A 69 16.99 3.31 -5.44
C SER A 69 16.94 3.89 -4.02
N SER A 70 16.89 3.00 -3.04
CA SER A 70 16.98 3.35 -1.63
C SER A 70 17.81 2.27 -0.90
N PRO A 71 18.70 2.66 0.03
CA PRO A 71 19.49 1.71 0.80
C PRO A 71 18.66 0.67 1.55
N VAL A 72 19.17 -0.56 1.59
CA VAL A 72 18.67 -1.71 2.33
C VAL A 72 19.63 -2.02 3.47
N HIS A 73 19.08 -2.31 4.65
CA HIS A 73 19.84 -2.44 5.89
C HIS A 73 19.75 -3.84 6.46
N ALA A 74 20.80 -4.27 7.15
CA ALA A 74 20.72 -5.38 8.08
C ALA A 74 19.73 -5.02 9.19
N SER A 75 18.71 -5.84 9.41
CA SER A 75 17.69 -5.59 10.44
C SER A 75 18.08 -6.09 11.83
N ILE A 76 19.09 -6.96 11.89
CA ILE A 76 19.68 -7.52 13.11
C ILE A 76 21.21 -7.51 13.02
N SER A 77 21.87 -7.51 14.18
CA SER A 77 23.32 -7.71 14.29
C SER A 77 23.65 -9.19 14.23
N GLY A 78 24.74 -9.56 13.57
CA GLY A 78 25.09 -10.96 13.39
C GLY A 78 26.09 -11.24 12.29
N VAL A 79 26.02 -12.45 11.72
CA VAL A 79 26.91 -12.92 10.65
C VAL A 79 26.09 -13.25 9.41
N VAL A 80 26.52 -12.76 8.25
CA VAL A 80 25.92 -13.11 6.96
C VAL A 80 26.20 -14.58 6.67
N THR A 81 25.15 -15.37 6.52
CA THR A 81 25.26 -16.82 6.28
C THR A 81 25.17 -17.18 4.80
N GLU A 82 24.34 -16.46 4.05
CA GLU A 82 24.08 -16.75 2.64
C GLU A 82 23.68 -15.47 1.90
N VAL A 83 24.12 -15.35 0.65
CA VAL A 83 23.63 -14.35 -0.31
C VAL A 83 23.16 -15.11 -1.54
N LYS A 84 21.85 -15.13 -1.77
CA LYS A 84 21.25 -16.00 -2.80
C LYS A 84 20.01 -15.38 -3.43
N ARG A 85 19.78 -15.76 -4.69
CA ARG A 85 18.59 -15.38 -5.45
C ARG A 85 17.40 -16.29 -5.13
N PHE A 86 16.26 -15.68 -4.82
CA PHE A 86 14.99 -16.35 -4.51
C PHE A 86 13.89 -15.85 -5.44
N ASN A 87 12.91 -16.72 -5.72
CA ASN A 87 11.67 -16.29 -6.35
C ASN A 87 10.80 -15.56 -5.32
N TYR A 88 10.80 -14.24 -5.37
CA TYR A 88 9.99 -13.38 -4.53
C TYR A 88 8.84 -12.80 -5.35
N PHE A 89 7.63 -13.33 -5.16
CA PHE A 89 6.43 -12.93 -5.90
C PHE A 89 6.59 -12.92 -7.43
N LYS A 90 7.08 -14.04 -8.00
CA LYS A 90 7.33 -14.21 -9.44
C LYS A 90 8.45 -13.32 -9.99
N ARG A 91 9.27 -12.73 -9.12
CA ARG A 91 10.46 -11.98 -9.49
C ARG A 91 11.68 -12.67 -8.92
N ASP A 92 12.76 -12.65 -9.68
CA ASP A 92 14.06 -13.04 -9.14
C ASP A 92 14.60 -11.90 -8.28
N CYS A 93 14.98 -12.20 -7.03
CA CYS A 93 15.42 -11.21 -6.05
C CYS A 93 16.63 -11.74 -5.27
N LEU A 94 17.71 -10.96 -5.22
CA LEU A 94 18.84 -11.24 -4.35
C LEU A 94 18.44 -10.99 -2.89
N MET A 95 18.76 -11.94 -2.01
CA MET A 95 18.47 -11.87 -0.58
C MET A 95 19.73 -12.17 0.24
N VAL A 96 19.84 -11.50 1.38
CA VAL A 96 20.93 -11.68 2.35
C VAL A 96 20.36 -12.34 3.61
N SER A 97 20.81 -13.55 3.92
CA SER A 97 20.49 -14.22 5.19
C SER A 97 21.50 -13.87 6.27
N ILE A 98 21.02 -13.46 7.45
CA ILE A 98 21.84 -13.09 8.60
C ILE A 98 21.44 -13.96 9.78
N GLN A 99 22.42 -14.60 10.40
CA GLN A 99 22.26 -15.29 11.68
C GLN A 99 22.54 -14.29 12.80
N GLY A 100 21.52 -14.02 13.62
CA GLY A 100 21.55 -13.01 14.67
C GLY A 100 22.33 -13.43 15.91
N ASP A 101 22.89 -12.43 16.59
CA ASP A 101 23.51 -12.55 17.91
C ASP A 101 22.52 -12.30 19.08
N GLY A 102 21.27 -11.93 18.77
CA GLY A 102 20.20 -11.64 19.74
C GLY A 102 20.22 -10.20 20.28
N SER A 103 21.14 -9.35 19.82
CA SER A 103 21.22 -7.96 20.26
C SER A 103 20.04 -7.12 19.74
N PRO A 104 19.37 -6.35 20.62
CA PRO A 104 18.31 -5.41 20.19
C PRO A 104 18.87 -4.09 19.64
N GLU A 105 20.14 -3.80 19.92
CA GLU A 105 20.82 -2.56 19.56
C GLU A 105 21.00 -2.43 18.04
N TYR A 106 20.95 -1.20 17.55
CA TYR A 106 21.20 -0.87 16.15
C TYR A 106 22.00 0.42 16.00
N GLN A 107 22.74 0.50 14.91
CA GLN A 107 23.50 1.68 14.52
C GLN A 107 22.56 2.78 14.03
N ARG A 108 22.67 3.96 14.64
CA ARG A 108 21.94 5.16 14.22
C ARG A 108 22.66 5.87 13.08
N ALA A 109 21.90 6.53 12.22
CA ALA A 109 22.41 7.42 11.19
C ALA A 109 23.08 8.65 11.82
N THR A 110 24.33 8.92 11.42
CA THR A 110 25.10 10.07 11.90
C THR A 110 24.46 11.38 11.46
N GLY A 111 24.34 12.33 12.39
CA GLY A 111 23.81 13.68 12.13
C GLY A 111 22.32 13.87 12.46
N ALA A 112 21.61 12.80 12.83
CA ALA A 112 20.25 12.91 13.33
C ALA A 112 20.19 13.67 14.67
N THR A 113 19.15 14.47 14.86
CA THR A 113 19.01 15.34 16.03
C THR A 113 17.57 15.78 16.25
N SER A 114 17.20 16.01 17.52
CA SER A 114 15.93 16.67 17.87
C SER A 114 15.87 18.12 17.41
N ALA A 115 17.01 18.78 17.21
CA ALA A 115 17.12 20.13 16.65
C ALA A 115 17.14 20.11 15.10
N TRP A 116 16.32 19.25 14.48
CA TRP A 116 16.30 19.01 13.03
C TRP A 116 16.03 20.30 12.22
N GLU A 117 15.37 21.29 12.82
CA GLU A 117 15.11 22.60 12.23
C GLU A 117 16.39 23.36 11.85
N GLN A 118 17.52 23.05 12.49
CA GLN A 118 18.82 23.66 12.20
C GLN A 118 19.59 22.98 11.07
N LEU A 119 19.18 21.76 10.67
CA LEU A 119 19.81 21.03 9.58
C LEU A 119 19.54 21.70 8.23
N SER A 120 20.47 21.62 7.27
CA SER A 120 20.17 22.00 5.89
C SER A 120 19.17 21.02 5.25
N GLU A 121 18.51 21.45 4.18
CA GLU A 121 17.62 20.57 3.38
C GLU A 121 18.39 19.33 2.91
N GLU A 122 19.62 19.51 2.43
CA GLU A 122 20.50 18.44 1.95
C GLU A 122 20.85 17.44 3.07
N ALA A 123 21.07 17.92 4.30
CA ALA A 123 21.33 17.04 5.44
C ALA A 123 20.10 16.21 5.81
N ILE A 124 18.90 16.80 5.77
CA ILE A 124 17.64 16.09 6.00
C ILE A 124 17.43 15.04 4.92
N GLU A 125 17.57 15.42 3.65
CA GLU A 125 17.46 14.50 2.53
C GLU A 125 18.43 13.33 2.67
N ARG A 126 19.70 13.60 3.00
CA ARG A 126 20.72 12.58 3.25
C ARG A 126 20.32 11.62 4.37
N LEU A 127 19.78 12.11 5.48
CA LEU A 127 19.29 11.25 6.56
C LEU A 127 18.12 10.37 6.10
N LEU A 128 17.17 10.93 5.37
CA LEU A 128 16.04 10.17 4.82
C LEU A 128 16.54 9.06 3.88
N TYR A 129 17.42 9.38 2.93
CA TYR A 129 17.98 8.40 2.01
C TYR A 129 18.77 7.32 2.74
N LEU A 130 19.75 7.70 3.56
CA LEU A 130 20.63 6.74 4.25
C LEU A 130 19.88 5.86 5.25
N SER A 131 18.76 6.32 5.81
CA SER A 131 17.89 5.49 6.67
C SER A 131 17.11 4.44 5.88
N GLY A 132 17.00 4.59 4.56
CA GLY A 132 16.24 3.71 3.68
C GLY A 132 14.72 3.90 3.73
N VAL A 133 14.23 4.94 4.42
CA VAL A 133 12.80 5.30 4.49
C VAL A 133 12.27 5.86 3.17
N THR A 134 13.15 6.31 2.29
CA THR A 134 12.76 6.84 0.98
C THR A 134 12.17 5.78 0.05
N ALA A 135 12.32 4.49 0.35
CA ALA A 135 11.71 3.39 -0.39
C ALA A 135 10.21 3.17 -0.11
N LEU A 136 9.62 3.93 0.81
CA LEU A 136 8.25 3.69 1.26
C LEU A 136 7.20 4.31 0.32
N ASP A 137 6.02 3.70 0.32
CA ASP A 137 4.91 4.02 -0.59
C ASP A 137 5.27 3.85 -2.08
N ARG A 138 4.34 4.22 -2.96
CA ARG A 138 4.43 3.91 -4.40
C ARG A 138 5.48 4.72 -5.15
N GLU A 139 5.75 5.95 -4.72
CA GLU A 139 6.64 6.89 -5.42
C GLU A 139 7.94 7.17 -4.67
N GLY A 140 8.09 6.59 -3.48
CA GLY A 140 9.17 6.95 -2.57
C GLY A 140 9.05 8.37 -2.02
N ILE A 141 10.01 8.73 -1.15
CA ILE A 141 10.19 10.10 -0.68
C ILE A 141 11.28 10.74 -1.55
N PRO A 142 11.01 11.87 -2.23
CA PRO A 142 11.99 12.49 -3.11
C PRO A 142 13.15 13.10 -2.34
N THR A 143 14.35 12.93 -2.89
CA THR A 143 15.61 13.53 -2.43
C THR A 143 16.51 13.79 -3.64
N ARG A 144 17.53 14.62 -3.47
CA ARG A 144 18.57 14.89 -4.48
C ARG A 144 19.43 13.67 -4.82
N MET A 145 19.36 12.60 -4.02
CA MET A 145 19.99 11.30 -4.31
C MET A 145 19.12 10.41 -5.19
N ARG A 146 18.10 10.98 -5.88
CA ARG A 146 17.22 10.28 -6.83
C ARG A 146 16.45 9.11 -6.22
N SER A 147 16.00 9.24 -4.98
CA SER A 147 15.15 8.22 -4.33
C SER A 147 13.68 8.25 -4.77
N SER A 148 13.31 9.19 -5.63
CA SER A 148 12.02 9.28 -6.32
C SER A 148 12.25 9.66 -7.79
N VAL A 149 11.22 9.50 -8.63
CA VAL A 149 11.20 10.00 -10.03
C VAL A 149 10.96 11.51 -10.13
N ILE A 150 10.67 12.16 -9.00
CA ILE A 150 10.52 13.62 -8.91
C ILE A 150 11.53 14.18 -7.91
N LEU A 151 12.03 15.39 -8.15
CA LEU A 151 12.90 16.10 -7.23
C LEU A 151 12.09 16.90 -6.18
N PRO A 152 12.61 17.10 -4.96
CA PRO A 152 11.90 17.84 -3.91
C PRO A 152 11.38 19.22 -4.34
N GLU A 153 12.15 19.96 -5.13
CA GLU A 153 11.82 21.30 -5.62
C GLU A 153 10.69 21.36 -6.66
N ASP A 154 10.34 20.21 -7.25
CA ASP A 154 9.28 20.04 -8.24
C ASP A 154 7.97 19.56 -7.63
N VAL A 155 7.97 19.17 -6.35
CA VAL A 155 6.77 18.75 -5.64
C VAL A 155 5.88 19.98 -5.38
N THR A 156 4.69 19.96 -5.97
CA THR A 156 3.67 21.01 -5.80
C THR A 156 2.66 20.66 -4.73
N SER A 157 2.40 19.37 -4.51
CA SER A 157 1.47 18.88 -3.49
C SER A 157 2.01 17.63 -2.80
N LEU A 158 1.92 17.61 -1.47
CA LEU A 158 2.20 16.43 -0.66
C LEU A 158 0.90 15.97 -0.01
N ILE A 159 0.42 14.78 -0.35
CA ILE A 159 -0.78 14.18 0.23
C ILE A 159 -0.35 13.12 1.23
N ILE A 160 -0.81 13.23 2.47
CA ILE A 160 -0.59 12.24 3.52
C ILE A 160 -1.93 11.63 3.87
N HIS A 161 -2.05 10.30 3.78
CA HIS A 161 -3.35 9.64 3.93
C HIS A 161 -3.39 8.61 5.06
N GLY A 162 -4.49 8.67 5.80
CA GLY A 162 -4.90 7.73 6.85
C GLY A 162 -6.40 7.46 6.76
N VAL A 163 -6.91 7.25 5.52
CA VAL A 163 -8.35 7.12 5.27
C VAL A 163 -8.88 5.74 5.67
N GLY A 164 -8.09 4.69 5.45
CA GLY A 164 -8.48 3.30 5.76
C GLY A 164 -9.73 2.86 5.01
N SER A 165 -9.63 2.66 3.69
CA SER A 165 -10.77 2.32 2.83
C SER A 165 -10.85 0.85 2.43
N GLU A 166 -9.81 0.04 2.70
CA GLU A 166 -9.85 -1.41 2.46
C GLU A 166 -10.83 -2.10 3.43
N PRO A 167 -11.26 -3.34 3.19
CA PRO A 167 -12.08 -4.07 4.14
C PRO A 167 -11.39 -4.29 5.49
N TYR A 168 -10.08 -4.49 5.46
CA TYR A 168 -9.20 -4.58 6.62
C TYR A 168 -8.15 -3.48 6.49
N ASN A 169 -7.88 -2.76 7.58
CA ASN A 169 -6.86 -1.71 7.57
C ASN A 169 -6.03 -1.74 8.83
N THR A 170 -4.78 -1.32 8.71
CA THR A 170 -4.00 -0.85 9.85
C THR A 170 -4.77 0.26 10.57
N SER A 171 -4.86 0.15 11.89
CA SER A 171 -5.57 1.13 12.72
C SER A 171 -4.80 2.45 12.76
N LEU A 172 -5.48 3.51 12.34
CA LEU A 172 -4.98 4.88 12.48
C LEU A 172 -4.87 5.28 13.96
N GLU A 173 -5.82 4.84 14.79
CA GLU A 173 -5.77 5.03 16.24
C GLU A 173 -4.48 4.47 16.81
N MET A 174 -4.12 3.23 16.47
CA MET A 174 -2.86 2.60 16.90
C MET A 174 -1.64 3.39 16.44
N GLN A 175 -1.61 3.79 15.16
CA GLN A 175 -0.47 4.53 14.61
C GLN A 175 -0.25 5.88 15.31
N LEU A 176 -1.32 6.54 15.77
CA LEU A 176 -1.28 7.90 16.34
C LEU A 176 -1.43 7.93 17.87
N GLN A 177 -1.16 6.83 18.57
CA GLN A 177 -1.19 6.80 20.03
C GLN A 177 -0.08 7.63 20.68
N GLY A 178 -0.37 8.20 21.84
CA GLY A 178 0.62 8.89 22.68
C GLY A 178 1.33 10.03 21.93
N LYS A 179 2.67 9.96 21.86
CA LYS A 179 3.51 10.98 21.20
C LYS A 179 3.50 10.89 19.68
N HIS A 180 3.03 9.79 19.08
CA HIS A 180 3.10 9.61 17.62
C HIS A 180 2.28 10.65 16.85
N MET A 181 1.21 11.20 17.43
CA MET A 181 0.49 12.29 16.79
C MET A 181 1.36 13.55 16.64
N LEU A 182 2.20 13.86 17.63
CA LEU A 182 3.16 14.96 17.56
C LEU A 182 4.28 14.62 16.56
N ASN A 183 4.79 13.38 16.61
CA ASN A 183 5.80 12.90 15.66
C ASN A 183 5.29 12.96 14.21
N LEU A 184 4.00 12.70 13.96
CA LEU A 184 3.39 12.86 12.64
C LEU A 184 3.47 14.32 12.20
N VAL A 185 3.08 15.27 13.05
CA VAL A 185 3.14 16.70 12.73
C VAL A 185 4.59 17.14 12.48
N GLU A 186 5.55 16.71 13.29
CA GLU A 186 6.97 16.99 13.07
C GLU A 186 7.50 16.36 11.78
N GLY A 187 7.13 15.11 11.48
CA GLY A 187 7.45 14.44 10.22
C GLY A 187 6.90 15.20 9.01
N ILE A 188 5.68 15.73 9.11
CA ILE A 188 5.10 16.60 8.07
C ILE A 188 5.95 17.85 7.87
N ARG A 189 6.39 18.49 8.96
CA ARG A 189 7.23 19.71 8.90
C ARG A 189 8.60 19.42 8.29
N ILE A 190 9.21 18.27 8.62
CA ILE A 190 10.47 17.79 8.04
C ILE A 190 10.32 17.64 6.52
N LEU A 191 9.30 16.93 6.06
CA LEU A 191 9.04 16.73 4.63
C LEU A 191 8.71 18.05 3.92
N ARG A 192 7.96 18.94 4.58
CA ARG A 192 7.62 20.27 4.05
C ARG A 192 8.86 21.15 3.89
N LYS A 193 9.88 20.99 4.74
CA LYS A 193 11.12 21.77 4.65
C LYS A 193 11.89 21.42 3.38
N ILE A 194 12.03 20.14 3.05
CA ILE A 194 12.71 19.70 1.81
C ILE A 194 11.84 19.94 0.56
N MET A 195 10.52 19.86 0.68
CA MET A 195 9.57 20.16 -0.40
C MET A 195 9.02 21.58 -0.24
N ALA A 196 9.92 22.58 -0.35
CA ALA A 196 9.65 23.95 0.06
C ALA A 196 8.45 24.64 -0.67
N LYS A 197 8.04 24.14 -1.83
CA LYS A 197 6.92 24.66 -2.63
C LYS A 197 5.61 23.89 -2.42
N ALA A 198 5.66 22.74 -1.76
CA ALA A 198 4.51 21.85 -1.68
C ALA A 198 3.43 22.42 -0.75
N LYS A 199 2.18 22.39 -1.23
CA LYS A 199 1.02 22.47 -0.33
C LYS A 199 0.75 21.08 0.24
N VAL A 200 0.54 20.99 1.55
CA VAL A 200 0.37 19.72 2.26
C VAL A 200 -1.11 19.46 2.49
N TYR A 201 -1.55 18.24 2.22
CA TYR A 201 -2.93 17.79 2.44
C TYR A 201 -2.92 16.56 3.33
N LEU A 202 -3.54 16.66 4.51
CA LEU A 202 -3.64 15.55 5.46
C LEU A 202 -5.03 14.93 5.37
N ALA A 203 -5.13 13.85 4.59
CA ALA A 203 -6.36 13.13 4.27
C ALA A 203 -6.68 12.07 5.32
N ILE A 204 -7.64 12.35 6.19
CA ILE A 204 -7.97 11.49 7.34
C ILE A 204 -9.42 11.02 7.23
N ASN A 205 -9.68 9.80 7.68
CA ASN A 205 -11.01 9.24 7.76
C ASN A 205 -11.95 10.16 8.56
N CYS A 206 -13.03 10.63 7.92
CA CYS A 206 -14.00 11.56 8.50
C CYS A 206 -14.72 11.01 9.74
N GLN A 207 -14.69 9.68 9.95
CA GLN A 207 -15.29 9.02 11.10
C GLN A 207 -14.42 9.12 12.36
N ARG A 208 -13.13 9.44 12.21
CA ARG A 208 -12.15 9.57 13.30
C ARG A 208 -12.17 10.97 13.90
N LYS A 209 -13.33 11.36 14.45
CA LYS A 209 -13.58 12.72 14.95
C LYS A 209 -12.54 13.19 15.97
N LYS A 210 -12.19 12.36 16.95
CA LYS A 210 -11.19 12.69 17.97
C LYS A 210 -9.81 13.01 17.38
N ILE A 211 -9.36 12.17 16.44
CA ILE A 211 -8.08 12.37 15.73
C ILE A 211 -8.13 13.66 14.91
N LEU A 212 -9.22 13.89 14.17
CA LEU A 212 -9.41 15.10 13.38
C LEU A 212 -9.38 16.37 14.24
N GLU A 213 -10.07 16.38 15.38
CA GLU A 213 -10.10 17.51 16.31
C GLU A 213 -8.69 17.84 16.83
N GLN A 214 -7.93 16.82 17.25
CA GLN A 214 -6.57 17.00 17.76
C GLN A 214 -5.61 17.47 16.67
N ILE A 215 -5.64 16.85 15.49
CA ILE A 215 -4.80 17.24 14.35
C ILE A 215 -5.11 18.68 13.91
N ASN A 216 -6.39 19.06 13.80
CA ASN A 216 -6.76 20.43 13.45
C ASN A 216 -6.20 21.43 14.47
N LYS A 217 -6.28 21.12 15.77
CA LYS A 217 -5.69 21.98 16.82
C LYS A 217 -4.18 22.12 16.67
N LEU A 218 -3.46 21.02 16.43
CA LEU A 218 -2.00 21.01 16.31
C LEU A 218 -1.48 21.66 15.02
N THR A 219 -2.32 21.71 13.98
CA THR A 219 -1.89 22.18 12.65
C THR A 219 -2.52 23.51 12.23
N ALA A 220 -3.40 24.12 13.06
CA ALA A 220 -4.10 25.36 12.75
C ALA A 220 -3.18 26.54 12.38
N GLN A 221 -1.96 26.55 12.90
CA GLN A 221 -0.97 27.61 12.64
C GLN A 221 -0.27 27.49 11.27
N TYR A 222 -0.44 26.36 10.55
CA TYR A 222 0.25 26.10 9.30
C TYR A 222 -0.67 26.36 8.09
N GLU A 223 -0.60 27.55 7.50
CA GLU A 223 -1.41 27.91 6.33
C GLU A 223 -1.14 27.04 5.09
N TRP A 224 0.06 26.45 5.00
CA TRP A 224 0.47 25.55 3.93
C TRP A 224 -0.06 24.10 4.11
N LEU A 225 -0.74 23.80 5.21
CA LEU A 225 -1.30 22.48 5.53
C LEU A 225 -2.82 22.55 5.56
N GLU A 226 -3.48 21.68 4.80
CA GLU A 226 -4.94 21.51 4.84
C GLU A 226 -5.35 20.12 5.31
N VAL A 227 -6.09 20.04 6.42
CA VAL A 227 -6.70 18.80 6.90
C VAL A 227 -7.96 18.49 6.07
N CYS A 228 -7.98 17.34 5.43
CA CYS A 228 -9.01 16.91 4.49
C CYS A 228 -9.76 15.69 5.03
N PRO A 229 -10.90 15.85 5.72
CA PRO A 229 -11.71 14.72 6.14
C PRO A 229 -12.36 14.05 4.91
N LEU A 230 -12.11 12.74 4.72
CA LEU A 230 -12.63 11.94 3.60
C LEU A 230 -13.42 10.73 4.10
N GLU A 231 -14.44 10.31 3.34
CA GLU A 231 -15.15 9.06 3.62
C GLU A 231 -14.27 7.84 3.32
N PRO A 232 -14.31 6.77 4.17
CA PRO A 232 -13.58 5.53 3.91
C PRO A 232 -14.32 4.66 2.89
N ARG A 233 -14.51 5.19 1.69
CA ARG A 233 -15.13 4.49 0.57
C ARG A 233 -14.04 3.91 -0.32
N TYR A 234 -13.97 2.59 -0.46
CA TYR A 234 -13.00 1.95 -1.33
C TYR A 234 -13.17 2.38 -2.80
N PRO A 235 -12.09 2.68 -3.55
CA PRO A 235 -10.68 2.67 -3.17
C PRO A 235 -10.12 4.08 -2.84
N GLN A 236 -10.70 4.81 -1.88
CA GLN A 236 -10.30 6.20 -1.55
C GLN A 236 -8.81 6.35 -1.23
N GLY A 237 -8.13 5.33 -0.72
CA GLY A 237 -6.70 5.34 -0.45
C GLY A 237 -5.79 5.17 -1.67
N PHE A 238 -6.33 4.98 -2.88
CA PHE A 238 -5.54 4.89 -4.10
C PHE A 238 -5.19 6.30 -4.61
N ASP A 239 -4.01 6.44 -5.21
CA ASP A 239 -3.48 7.71 -5.71
C ASP A 239 -4.46 8.43 -6.63
N GLU A 240 -5.07 7.67 -7.55
CA GLU A 240 -6.02 8.17 -8.54
C GLU A 240 -7.25 8.79 -7.87
N MET A 241 -7.68 8.23 -6.73
CA MET A 241 -8.84 8.70 -5.97
C MET A 241 -8.48 9.84 -5.02
N LEU A 242 -7.31 9.79 -4.40
CA LEU A 242 -6.81 10.86 -3.52
C LEU A 242 -6.59 12.14 -4.31
N VAL A 243 -5.87 12.08 -5.43
CA VAL A 243 -5.60 13.24 -6.29
C VAL A 243 -6.91 13.86 -6.78
N SER A 244 -7.83 13.04 -7.30
CA SER A 244 -9.12 13.51 -7.80
C SER A 244 -9.98 14.13 -6.70
N ALA A 245 -10.10 13.48 -5.53
CA ALA A 245 -10.92 13.98 -4.43
C ALA A 245 -10.33 15.25 -3.79
N ILE A 246 -9.01 15.30 -3.60
CA ILE A 246 -8.34 16.37 -2.85
C ILE A 246 -8.03 17.57 -3.74
N LEU A 247 -7.46 17.34 -4.92
CA LEU A 247 -6.98 18.39 -5.82
C LEU A 247 -7.98 18.73 -6.92
N GLY A 248 -9.01 17.89 -7.14
CA GLY A 248 -9.95 18.07 -8.26
C GLY A 248 -9.29 17.88 -9.63
N GLN A 249 -8.09 17.31 -9.67
CA GLN A 249 -7.30 17.10 -10.87
C GLN A 249 -7.61 15.74 -11.48
N LYS A 250 -7.56 15.65 -12.82
CA LYS A 250 -7.59 14.37 -13.51
C LYS A 250 -6.25 13.66 -13.26
N PHE A 251 -6.30 12.36 -12.99
CA PHE A 251 -5.10 11.54 -12.88
C PHE A 251 -4.76 10.94 -14.25
N PRO A 252 -3.54 11.14 -14.78
CA PRO A 252 -3.12 10.54 -16.04
C PRO A 252 -2.94 9.04 -15.85
N TYR A 253 -3.78 8.24 -16.52
CA TYR A 253 -3.67 6.79 -16.40
C TYR A 253 -2.31 6.29 -16.91
N GLY A 254 -1.76 5.28 -16.22
CA GLY A 254 -0.48 4.66 -16.59
C GLY A 254 0.74 5.44 -16.11
N TYR A 255 0.52 6.64 -15.58
CA TYR A 255 1.52 7.47 -14.95
C TYR A 255 1.35 7.44 -13.44
N SER A 256 2.36 7.95 -12.76
CA SER A 256 2.37 8.06 -11.32
C SER A 256 1.97 9.46 -10.87
N ALA A 257 1.62 9.60 -9.58
CA ALA A 257 1.29 10.91 -9.01
C ALA A 257 2.47 11.91 -9.15
N ALA A 258 3.70 11.41 -9.14
CA ALA A 258 4.89 12.21 -9.30
C ALA A 258 4.94 12.94 -10.65
N ASN A 259 4.37 12.35 -11.72
CA ASN A 259 4.34 12.98 -13.05
C ASN A 259 3.52 14.29 -13.11
N ILE A 260 2.64 14.51 -12.14
CA ILE A 260 1.85 15.75 -12.01
C ILE A 260 2.30 16.60 -10.82
N GLY A 261 3.49 16.34 -10.27
CA GLY A 261 4.06 17.11 -9.17
C GLY A 261 3.44 16.77 -7.81
N VAL A 262 2.90 15.56 -7.64
CA VAL A 262 2.23 15.11 -6.41
C VAL A 262 2.98 13.93 -5.79
N VAL A 263 3.29 14.04 -4.50
CA VAL A 263 3.83 12.92 -3.69
C VAL A 263 2.75 12.48 -2.72
N ILE A 264 2.55 11.16 -2.60
CA ILE A 264 1.52 10.57 -1.74
C ILE A 264 2.19 9.60 -0.78
N LEU A 265 2.01 9.83 0.52
CA LEU A 265 2.58 9.01 1.58
C LEU A 265 1.49 8.57 2.56
N ASN A 266 1.64 7.38 3.12
CA ASN A 266 0.79 6.96 4.23
C ASN A 266 1.32 7.52 5.57
N VAL A 267 0.50 7.47 6.62
CA VAL A 267 0.85 7.96 7.96
C VAL A 267 2.11 7.28 8.53
N GLN A 268 2.29 5.99 8.30
CA GLN A 268 3.45 5.24 8.81
C GLN A 268 4.76 5.71 8.17
N ALA A 269 4.76 5.97 6.86
CA ALA A 269 5.93 6.46 6.15
C ALA A 269 6.40 7.82 6.70
N VAL A 270 5.45 8.70 7.05
CA VAL A 270 5.77 10.01 7.64
C VAL A 270 6.30 9.87 9.07
N LEU A 271 5.74 8.95 9.87
CA LEU A 271 6.29 8.63 11.20
C LEU A 271 7.72 8.09 11.10
N GLN A 272 8.00 7.22 10.13
CA GLN A 272 9.33 6.67 9.91
C GLN A 272 10.31 7.72 9.35
N ALA A 273 9.83 8.70 8.58
CA ALA A 273 10.63 9.85 8.16
C ALA A 273 11.04 10.72 9.35
N TYR A 274 10.14 10.92 10.32
CA TYR A 274 10.47 11.55 11.59
C TYR A 274 11.53 10.75 12.36
N GLU A 275 11.34 9.44 12.54
CA GLU A 275 12.30 8.58 13.25
C GLU A 275 13.68 8.61 12.58
N ALA A 276 13.75 8.62 11.25
CA ALA A 276 14.99 8.70 10.50
C ALA A 276 15.78 9.99 10.78
N VAL A 277 15.10 11.14 10.77
CA VAL A 277 15.76 12.46 10.88
C VAL A 277 16.03 12.86 12.33
N VAL A 278 15.10 12.55 13.23
CA VAL A 278 15.16 12.98 14.64
C VAL A 278 15.88 11.95 15.51
N GLU A 279 15.58 10.66 15.31
CA GLU A 279 16.13 9.59 16.15
C GLU A 279 17.35 8.91 15.51
N GLY A 280 17.57 9.15 14.21
CA GLY A 280 18.62 8.50 13.43
C GLY A 280 18.31 7.04 13.15
N LYS A 281 17.04 6.64 13.23
CA LYS A 281 16.67 5.24 13.17
C LYS A 281 16.60 4.76 11.71
N PRO A 282 17.40 3.75 11.32
CA PRO A 282 17.29 3.13 10.01
C PRO A 282 15.99 2.30 9.91
N LEU A 283 15.50 2.11 8.68
CA LEU A 283 14.31 1.32 8.41
C LEU A 283 14.63 -0.18 8.48
N ILE A 284 14.65 -0.69 9.71
CA ILE A 284 14.95 -2.09 10.05
C ILE A 284 13.73 -2.89 10.54
N GLU A 285 12.61 -2.22 10.74
CA GLU A 285 11.37 -2.82 11.24
C GLU A 285 10.13 -2.22 10.60
N ARG A 286 9.06 -3.02 10.55
CA ARG A 286 7.74 -2.60 10.09
C ARG A 286 6.66 -2.96 11.10
N THR A 287 5.73 -2.04 11.29
CA THR A 287 4.45 -2.34 11.92
C THR A 287 3.50 -2.88 10.87
N ILE A 288 3.01 -4.10 11.09
CA ILE A 288 2.14 -4.85 10.18
C ILE A 288 0.84 -5.14 10.92
N ALA A 289 -0.31 -4.91 10.29
CA ALA A 289 -1.60 -5.32 10.83
C ALA A 289 -1.86 -6.80 10.51
N LEU A 290 -2.16 -7.60 11.54
CA LEU A 290 -2.65 -8.97 11.39
C LEU A 290 -4.18 -8.94 11.41
N CYS A 291 -4.79 -9.23 10.28
CA CYS A 291 -6.21 -9.00 10.03
C CYS A 291 -6.94 -10.25 9.55
N GLY A 292 -8.25 -10.31 9.78
CA GLY A 292 -9.12 -11.35 9.24
C GLY A 292 -9.58 -12.38 10.27
N PRO A 293 -10.64 -13.14 9.93
CA PRO A 293 -11.33 -14.01 10.88
C PRO A 293 -10.53 -15.22 11.36
N ALA A 294 -9.48 -15.64 10.65
CA ALA A 294 -8.71 -16.81 11.02
C ALA A 294 -7.70 -16.55 12.16
N PHE A 295 -7.38 -15.30 12.47
CA PHE A 295 -6.52 -14.97 13.62
C PHE A 295 -7.29 -15.07 14.94
N LYS A 296 -6.65 -15.62 15.97
CA LYS A 296 -7.14 -15.67 17.36
C LYS A 296 -7.42 -14.26 17.87
N GLU A 297 -6.43 -13.38 17.71
CA GLU A 297 -6.49 -11.98 18.10
C GLU A 297 -5.88 -11.09 17.00
N PRO A 298 -6.72 -10.45 16.18
CA PRO A 298 -6.27 -9.44 15.22
C PRO A 298 -5.67 -8.22 15.95
N LEU A 299 -4.44 -7.86 15.61
CA LEU A 299 -3.65 -6.79 16.25
C LEU A 299 -2.57 -6.27 15.30
N HIS A 300 -1.71 -5.38 15.79
CA HIS A 300 -0.54 -4.89 15.05
C HIS A 300 0.74 -5.44 15.65
N ILE A 301 1.64 -5.93 14.80
CA ILE A 301 2.95 -6.42 15.22
C ILE A 301 4.05 -5.55 14.64
N LYS A 302 5.00 -5.14 15.47
CA LYS A 302 6.25 -4.50 15.03
C LYS A 302 7.30 -5.59 14.90
N ALA A 303 7.75 -5.87 13.68
CA ALA A 303 8.68 -6.96 13.40
C ALA A 303 9.88 -6.47 12.57
N ARG A 304 11.04 -7.12 12.76
CA ARG A 304 12.26 -6.86 11.98
C ARG A 304 12.05 -7.25 10.53
N ILE A 305 12.49 -6.40 9.61
CA ILE A 305 12.49 -6.72 8.19
C ILE A 305 13.35 -7.97 7.97
N GLY A 306 12.85 -8.92 7.20
CA GLY A 306 13.52 -10.20 6.95
C GLY A 306 13.07 -11.35 7.88
N THR A 307 12.24 -11.09 8.90
CA THR A 307 11.63 -12.17 9.70
C THR A 307 10.74 -13.04 8.81
N ALA A 308 10.79 -14.35 8.98
CA ALA A 308 9.94 -15.27 8.22
C ALA A 308 8.46 -15.06 8.56
N LEU A 309 7.58 -15.09 7.55
CA LEU A 309 6.14 -14.92 7.75
C LEU A 309 5.58 -15.95 8.73
N ASN A 310 6.03 -17.21 8.63
CA ASN A 310 5.60 -18.32 9.48
C ASN A 310 5.76 -18.02 10.98
N ASP A 311 6.87 -17.39 11.37
CA ASP A 311 7.18 -17.09 12.77
C ASP A 311 6.20 -16.04 13.34
N ILE A 312 5.66 -15.18 12.47
CA ILE A 312 4.70 -14.14 12.84
C ILE A 312 3.27 -14.70 12.88
N VAL A 313 2.86 -15.45 11.85
CA VAL A 313 1.45 -15.80 11.66
C VAL A 313 1.03 -17.08 12.35
N SER A 314 1.86 -18.14 12.30
CA SER A 314 1.45 -19.50 12.68
C SER A 314 1.03 -19.65 14.15
N PRO A 315 1.70 -19.02 15.14
CA PRO A 315 1.27 -19.07 16.55
C PRO A 315 -0.11 -18.42 16.80
N ARG A 316 -0.56 -17.56 15.88
CA ARG A 316 -1.71 -16.66 16.07
C ARG A 316 -2.98 -17.13 15.36
N ILE A 317 -2.92 -18.23 14.62
CA ILE A 317 -4.08 -18.81 13.93
C ILE A 317 -4.97 -19.57 14.91
N LYS A 318 -6.30 -19.44 14.74
CA LYS A 318 -7.30 -20.20 15.50
C LYS A 318 -7.15 -21.70 15.25
N GLU A 319 -7.30 -22.49 16.31
CA GLU A 319 -7.25 -23.94 16.21
C GLU A 319 -8.38 -24.47 15.30
N GLY A 320 -8.06 -25.49 14.50
CA GLY A 320 -9.03 -26.12 13.59
C GLY A 320 -9.41 -25.31 12.35
N ILE A 321 -8.79 -24.15 12.11
CA ILE A 321 -8.99 -23.34 10.90
C ILE A 321 -7.80 -23.50 9.96
N THR A 322 -8.08 -23.78 8.69
CA THR A 322 -7.09 -23.69 7.61
C THR A 322 -7.15 -22.28 7.02
N PRO A 323 -6.15 -21.41 7.24
CA PRO A 323 -6.16 -20.05 6.70
C PRO A 323 -5.64 -20.02 5.26
N ARG A 324 -6.22 -19.14 4.44
CA ARG A 324 -5.56 -18.58 3.27
C ARG A 324 -5.00 -17.20 3.64
N PHE A 325 -3.72 -17.00 3.36
CA PHE A 325 -3.03 -15.75 3.65
C PHE A 325 -3.02 -14.83 2.43
N VAL A 326 -3.30 -13.54 2.63
CA VAL A 326 -3.29 -12.51 1.58
C VAL A 326 -2.53 -11.29 2.06
N LEU A 327 -1.69 -10.72 1.20
CA LEU A 327 -0.85 -9.56 1.53
C LEU A 327 -1.55 -8.24 1.21
N ASN A 328 -1.51 -7.28 2.15
CA ASN A 328 -1.87 -5.86 2.03
C ASN A 328 -3.34 -5.52 1.75
N GLY A 329 -4.10 -6.37 1.06
CA GLY A 329 -5.52 -6.13 0.81
C GLY A 329 -6.22 -7.35 0.24
N ILE A 330 -7.47 -7.58 0.65
CA ILE A 330 -8.21 -8.80 0.26
C ILE A 330 -8.64 -8.81 -1.22
N LEU A 331 -8.75 -7.63 -1.84
CA LEU A 331 -9.26 -7.48 -3.23
C LEU A 331 -8.15 -7.48 -4.27
N THR A 332 -6.98 -6.94 -3.92
CA THR A 332 -5.87 -6.67 -4.85
C THR A 332 -4.57 -7.35 -4.44
N GLY A 333 -4.48 -7.83 -3.20
CA GLY A 333 -3.30 -8.44 -2.62
C GLY A 333 -2.98 -9.82 -3.21
N PRO A 334 -1.70 -10.18 -3.35
CA PRO A 334 -1.32 -11.53 -3.71
C PRO A 334 -1.56 -12.52 -2.57
N GLU A 335 -1.90 -13.75 -2.93
CA GLU A 335 -1.94 -14.88 -2.00
C GLU A 335 -0.52 -15.23 -1.54
N LEU A 336 -0.33 -15.38 -0.23
CA LEU A 336 0.91 -15.83 0.39
C LEU A 336 0.88 -17.35 0.57
N LYS A 337 1.44 -18.06 -0.41
CA LYS A 337 1.50 -19.54 -0.37
C LYS A 337 2.71 -20.06 0.39
N ASP A 338 3.84 -19.40 0.25
CA ASP A 338 5.09 -19.77 0.90
C ASP A 338 5.32 -18.87 2.12
N LEU A 339 5.09 -19.42 3.31
CA LEU A 339 5.27 -18.71 4.58
C LEU A 339 6.74 -18.69 5.04
N THR A 340 7.65 -19.33 4.31
CA THR A 340 9.10 -19.20 4.56
C THR A 340 9.66 -17.89 4.04
N LEU A 341 8.91 -17.22 3.14
CA LEU A 341 9.28 -15.91 2.63
C LEU A 341 9.33 -14.85 3.74
N PRO A 342 10.25 -13.89 3.64
CA PRO A 342 10.40 -12.86 4.65
C PRO A 342 9.41 -11.70 4.51
N ILE A 343 9.16 -11.03 5.63
CA ILE A 343 8.57 -9.69 5.62
C ILE A 343 9.57 -8.66 5.08
N ASP A 344 9.10 -7.74 4.26
CA ASP A 344 9.86 -6.65 3.66
C ASP A 344 9.30 -5.26 4.03
N LYS A 345 9.93 -4.21 3.50
CA LYS A 345 9.51 -2.80 3.69
C LYS A 345 8.13 -2.45 3.13
N THR A 346 7.44 -3.33 2.42
CA THR A 346 6.14 -3.05 1.77
C THR A 346 4.96 -3.70 2.48
N TYR A 347 5.20 -4.58 3.46
CA TYR A 347 4.12 -5.15 4.27
C TYR A 347 3.50 -4.07 5.16
N ALA A 348 2.22 -3.81 4.91
CA ALA A 348 1.37 -3.03 5.79
C ALA A 348 0.38 -3.95 6.53
N GLN A 349 -0.08 -5.02 5.87
CA GLN A 349 -1.10 -5.91 6.43
C GLN A 349 -0.90 -7.35 5.96
N ILE A 350 -1.17 -8.31 6.84
CA ILE A 350 -1.27 -9.74 6.51
C ILE A 350 -2.67 -10.18 6.91
N LEU A 351 -3.43 -10.65 5.93
CA LEU A 351 -4.79 -11.11 6.12
C LEU A 351 -4.82 -12.64 6.20
N ALA A 352 -5.59 -13.19 7.13
CA ALA A 352 -5.86 -14.62 7.23
C ALA A 352 -7.38 -14.84 7.20
N ILE A 353 -7.87 -15.44 6.11
CA ILE A 353 -9.29 -15.79 5.94
C ILE A 353 -9.45 -17.33 5.97
N PRO A 354 -10.52 -17.87 6.56
CA PRO A 354 -10.78 -19.31 6.51
C PRO A 354 -10.94 -19.81 5.08
N GLU A 355 -10.32 -20.95 4.79
CA GLU A 355 -10.69 -21.74 3.62
C GLU A 355 -12.06 -22.39 3.85
N ASN A 356 -12.99 -22.12 2.94
CA ASN A 356 -14.26 -22.80 2.88
C ASN A 356 -14.47 -23.35 1.47
N HIS A 357 -14.86 -24.62 1.40
CA HIS A 357 -15.18 -25.32 0.15
C HIS A 357 -16.63 -25.82 0.13
N LYS A 358 -17.40 -25.56 1.19
CA LYS A 358 -18.79 -25.99 1.28
C LYS A 358 -19.64 -25.18 0.31
N ARG A 359 -20.43 -25.84 -0.52
CA ARG A 359 -21.42 -25.15 -1.35
C ARG A 359 -22.53 -24.61 -0.46
N GLU A 360 -22.74 -23.30 -0.54
CA GLU A 360 -23.86 -22.63 0.10
C GLU A 360 -25.12 -22.78 -0.76
N PHE A 361 -26.21 -23.25 -0.13
CA PHE A 361 -27.52 -23.31 -0.77
C PHE A 361 -28.00 -21.88 -1.09
N LEU A 362 -28.33 -21.63 -2.36
CA LEU A 362 -28.78 -20.32 -2.86
C LEU A 362 -27.84 -19.14 -2.55
N SER A 363 -26.51 -19.34 -2.62
CA SER A 363 -25.51 -18.28 -2.38
C SER A 363 -25.71 -16.98 -3.18
N PHE A 364 -26.34 -17.04 -4.36
CA PHE A 364 -26.66 -15.84 -5.16
C PHE A 364 -27.70 -14.93 -4.50
N LEU A 365 -28.52 -15.47 -3.58
CA LEU A 365 -29.44 -14.68 -2.75
C LEU A 365 -28.73 -14.02 -1.56
N GLN A 366 -27.45 -14.36 -1.28
CA GLN A 366 -26.67 -13.80 -0.16
C GLN A 366 -27.50 -13.73 1.14
N PHE A 367 -28.17 -14.84 1.47
CA PHE A 367 -29.15 -14.87 2.55
C PHE A 367 -28.47 -14.75 3.93
N GLY A 368 -29.10 -13.99 4.83
CA GLY A 368 -28.69 -13.88 6.23
C GLY A 368 -27.79 -12.67 6.56
N PRO A 369 -27.61 -12.39 7.85
CA PRO A 369 -26.95 -11.17 8.33
C PRO A 369 -25.42 -11.16 8.17
N LEU A 370 -24.81 -12.31 7.86
CA LEU A 370 -23.35 -12.48 7.82
C LEU A 370 -22.72 -12.18 6.46
N SER A 371 -23.54 -12.13 5.39
CA SER A 371 -23.09 -11.85 4.03
C SER A 371 -23.09 -10.35 3.73
N ASP A 372 -22.03 -9.86 3.09
CA ASP A 372 -22.07 -8.52 2.50
C ASP A 372 -22.78 -8.54 1.13
N SER A 373 -23.50 -7.47 0.80
CA SER A 373 -24.23 -7.37 -0.47
C SER A 373 -24.30 -5.93 -0.97
N TYR A 374 -23.84 -5.73 -2.20
CA TYR A 374 -24.04 -4.45 -2.91
C TYR A 374 -25.50 -4.22 -3.31
N SER A 375 -26.18 -5.27 -3.77
CA SER A 375 -27.51 -5.19 -4.42
C SER A 375 -28.65 -4.80 -3.47
N HIS A 376 -28.41 -4.95 -2.16
CA HIS A 376 -29.40 -4.71 -1.10
C HIS A 376 -30.74 -5.46 -1.28
N THR A 377 -30.81 -6.43 -2.20
CA THR A 377 -32.06 -7.08 -2.62
C THR A 377 -32.47 -8.22 -1.69
N PHE A 378 -31.64 -8.54 -0.71
CA PHE A 378 -31.82 -9.66 0.22
C PHE A 378 -31.54 -9.25 1.68
N VAL A 379 -31.96 -10.10 2.62
CA VAL A 379 -32.10 -9.90 4.08
C VAL A 379 -30.88 -9.26 4.79
N ALA A 380 -29.70 -9.22 4.17
CA ALA A 380 -28.50 -8.56 4.68
C ALA A 380 -28.73 -7.09 5.11
N GLN A 381 -29.61 -6.34 4.45
CA GLN A 381 -29.91 -4.95 4.83
C GLN A 381 -30.76 -4.82 6.11
N ALA A 382 -31.50 -5.86 6.51
CA ALA A 382 -32.31 -5.82 7.72
C ALA A 382 -31.45 -5.73 9.00
N TYR A 383 -30.15 -6.06 8.89
CA TYR A 383 -29.22 -6.08 10.01
C TYR A 383 -27.90 -5.39 9.65
N PRO A 384 -27.89 -4.06 9.41
CA PRO A 384 -26.68 -3.35 8.99
C PRO A 384 -25.58 -3.36 10.05
N LYS A 385 -25.92 -3.61 11.32
CA LYS A 385 -24.98 -3.77 12.45
C LYS A 385 -24.45 -5.20 12.61
N ALA A 386 -24.94 -6.14 11.82
CA ALA A 386 -24.44 -7.51 11.88
C ALA A 386 -22.96 -7.54 11.52
N VAL A 387 -22.24 -8.38 12.25
CA VAL A 387 -20.84 -8.66 11.99
C VAL A 387 -20.76 -9.63 10.82
N LYS A 388 -20.07 -9.22 9.76
CA LYS A 388 -19.93 -9.97 8.51
C LYS A 388 -18.67 -10.81 8.56
N SER A 389 -18.73 -12.02 8.00
CA SER A 389 -17.56 -12.89 7.88
C SER A 389 -16.97 -12.84 6.47
N CYS A 390 -15.66 -13.05 6.36
CA CYS A 390 -14.95 -13.10 5.09
C CYS A 390 -14.20 -14.44 4.98
N GLU A 391 -14.58 -15.23 3.99
CA GLU A 391 -13.98 -16.54 3.68
C GLU A 391 -13.81 -16.72 2.17
N THR A 392 -13.10 -17.78 1.76
CA THR A 392 -12.75 -18.01 0.35
C THR A 392 -13.95 -18.35 -0.55
N ASN A 393 -15.05 -18.82 0.03
CA ASN A 393 -16.28 -19.20 -0.69
C ASN A 393 -17.33 -18.07 -0.76
N MET A 394 -17.00 -16.88 -0.27
CA MET A 394 -17.95 -15.75 -0.20
C MET A 394 -18.65 -15.53 -1.55
N HIS A 395 -19.99 -15.51 -1.57
CA HIS A 395 -20.93 -15.41 -2.71
C HIS A 395 -20.89 -16.54 -3.78
N GLY A 396 -20.23 -17.66 -3.51
CA GLY A 396 -20.33 -18.90 -4.30
C GLY A 396 -19.61 -18.90 -5.64
N GLU A 397 -20.14 -19.66 -6.60
CA GLU A 397 -19.51 -19.94 -7.90
C GLU A 397 -19.90 -18.97 -9.03
N ALA A 398 -19.05 -18.91 -10.06
CA ALA A 398 -19.26 -18.08 -11.25
C ALA A 398 -20.49 -18.52 -12.07
N ARG A 399 -21.25 -17.54 -12.57
CA ARG A 399 -22.52 -17.69 -13.28
C ARG A 399 -22.60 -16.74 -14.48
N PRO A 400 -23.54 -16.95 -15.42
CA PRO A 400 -23.80 -16.00 -16.49
C PRO A 400 -24.13 -14.59 -15.98
N CYS A 401 -23.70 -13.57 -16.71
CA CYS A 401 -23.97 -12.17 -16.39
C CYS A 401 -25.47 -11.88 -16.54
N ILE A 402 -26.09 -11.32 -15.49
CA ILE A 402 -27.50 -10.89 -15.50
C ILE A 402 -27.70 -9.42 -15.90
N SER A 403 -26.64 -8.73 -16.33
CA SER A 403 -26.67 -7.32 -16.77
C SER A 403 -27.29 -6.34 -15.74
N CYS A 404 -26.98 -6.53 -14.45
CA CYS A 404 -27.46 -5.68 -13.35
C CYS A 404 -26.76 -4.32 -13.22
N ASN A 405 -25.74 -4.03 -14.03
CA ASN A 405 -24.93 -2.79 -14.01
C ASN A 405 -24.17 -2.44 -12.72
N TYR A 406 -24.25 -3.22 -11.64
CA TYR A 406 -23.53 -2.95 -10.38
C TYR A 406 -22.02 -2.72 -10.56
N CYS A 407 -21.37 -3.49 -11.45
CA CYS A 407 -19.95 -3.33 -11.73
C CYS A 407 -19.58 -1.95 -12.31
N GLU A 408 -20.50 -1.31 -13.03
CA GLU A 408 -20.33 0.02 -13.61
C GLU A 408 -20.62 1.10 -12.57
N GLU A 409 -21.68 0.94 -11.77
CA GLU A 409 -22.06 1.87 -10.71
C GLU A 409 -20.95 2.06 -9.68
N VAL A 410 -20.29 0.97 -9.28
CA VAL A 410 -19.17 1.02 -8.34
C VAL A 410 -17.85 1.42 -8.98
N CYS A 411 -17.75 1.48 -10.30
CA CYS A 411 -16.49 1.73 -10.96
C CYS A 411 -15.99 3.18 -10.70
N PRO A 412 -14.86 3.37 -10.00
CA PRO A 412 -14.40 4.70 -9.64
C PRO A 412 -13.92 5.54 -10.83
N VAL A 413 -13.50 4.86 -11.90
CA VAL A 413 -12.90 5.44 -13.11
C VAL A 413 -13.86 5.44 -14.31
N GLY A 414 -15.11 5.05 -14.09
CA GLY A 414 -16.19 5.16 -15.08
C GLY A 414 -15.98 4.35 -16.36
N ILE A 415 -15.32 3.19 -16.28
CA ILE A 415 -15.31 2.19 -17.36
C ILE A 415 -16.55 1.30 -17.27
N ILE A 416 -16.75 0.43 -18.27
CA ILE A 416 -17.87 -0.53 -18.33
C ILE A 416 -17.33 -1.95 -18.17
N PRO A 417 -17.11 -2.47 -16.93
CA PRO A 417 -16.32 -3.69 -16.71
C PRO A 417 -16.93 -4.94 -17.33
N HIS A 418 -18.26 -5.08 -17.27
CA HIS A 418 -18.95 -6.25 -17.83
C HIS A 418 -18.80 -6.32 -19.35
N LEU A 419 -18.76 -5.18 -20.04
CA LEU A 419 -18.58 -5.13 -21.49
C LEU A 419 -17.13 -5.48 -21.86
N LEU A 420 -16.17 -4.82 -21.21
CA LEU A 420 -14.73 -5.11 -21.38
C LEU A 420 -14.42 -6.59 -21.16
N SER A 421 -14.94 -7.18 -20.09
CA SER A 421 -14.81 -8.61 -19.80
C SER A 421 -15.36 -9.49 -20.93
N LYS A 422 -16.52 -9.15 -21.52
CA LYS A 422 -17.12 -9.93 -22.61
C LYS A 422 -16.24 -9.91 -23.87
N TYR A 423 -15.67 -8.75 -24.22
CA TYR A 423 -14.75 -8.63 -25.36
C TYR A 423 -13.47 -9.45 -25.15
N VAL A 424 -12.85 -9.32 -23.98
CA VAL A 424 -11.63 -10.08 -23.65
C VAL A 424 -11.89 -11.60 -23.68
N GLN A 425 -13.00 -12.06 -23.12
CA GLN A 425 -13.37 -13.48 -23.12
C GLN A 425 -13.65 -14.03 -24.52
N ARG A 426 -14.03 -13.17 -25.47
CA ARG A 426 -14.21 -13.54 -26.89
C ARG A 426 -12.94 -13.37 -27.71
N SER A 427 -11.80 -13.12 -27.07
CA SER A 427 -10.52 -12.86 -27.73
C SER A 427 -10.55 -11.68 -28.70
N ILE A 428 -11.48 -10.74 -28.52
CA ILE A 428 -11.52 -9.48 -29.27
C ILE A 428 -10.59 -8.51 -28.53
N ILE A 429 -9.30 -8.56 -28.89
CA ILE A 429 -8.23 -7.78 -28.28
C ILE A 429 -7.67 -6.81 -29.33
N ASP A 430 -8.41 -5.73 -29.57
CA ASP A 430 -8.12 -4.76 -30.62
C ASP A 430 -8.41 -3.31 -30.16
N GLU A 431 -8.43 -2.37 -31.11
CA GLU A 431 -8.75 -0.96 -30.90
C GLU A 431 -10.10 -0.74 -30.20
N THR A 432 -11.05 -1.68 -30.28
CA THR A 432 -12.34 -1.61 -29.57
C THR A 432 -12.13 -1.51 -28.07
N LEU A 433 -11.21 -2.30 -27.50
CA LEU A 433 -10.91 -2.26 -26.07
C LEU A 433 -10.26 -0.93 -25.66
N MET A 434 -9.45 -0.34 -26.55
CA MET A 434 -8.86 0.99 -26.34
C MET A 434 -9.94 2.08 -26.35
N ASN A 435 -10.88 2.01 -27.31
CA ASN A 435 -12.02 2.92 -27.39
C ASN A 435 -12.95 2.80 -26.16
N LEU A 436 -13.06 1.60 -25.59
CA LEU A 436 -13.75 1.34 -24.31
C LEU A 436 -12.91 1.69 -23.08
N ARG A 437 -11.72 2.28 -23.26
CA ARG A 437 -10.82 2.75 -22.20
C ARG A 437 -10.46 1.64 -21.21
N ILE A 438 -10.11 0.46 -21.71
CA ILE A 438 -9.67 -0.66 -20.85
C ILE A 438 -8.50 -0.26 -19.94
N PHE A 439 -7.61 0.57 -20.49
CA PHE A 439 -6.53 1.25 -19.81
C PHE A 439 -7.02 2.45 -18.98
N ASN A 440 -8.24 2.48 -18.45
CA ASN A 440 -8.55 3.37 -17.32
C ASN A 440 -8.67 2.56 -16.02
N CYS A 441 -8.74 1.23 -16.12
CA CYS A 441 -8.91 0.36 -14.96
C CYS A 441 -7.68 0.41 -14.04
N ILE A 442 -7.90 0.88 -12.80
CA ILE A 442 -6.90 0.94 -11.72
C ILE A 442 -6.76 -0.37 -10.93
N GLU A 443 -7.27 -1.48 -11.49
CA GLU A 443 -7.15 -2.83 -10.91
C GLU A 443 -7.68 -2.99 -9.46
N CYS A 444 -8.60 -2.13 -8.99
CA CYS A 444 -9.12 -2.17 -7.62
C CYS A 444 -9.97 -3.42 -7.26
N GLY A 445 -10.32 -4.28 -8.22
CA GLY A 445 -11.07 -5.53 -7.92
C GLY A 445 -12.56 -5.36 -7.55
N LEU A 446 -13.04 -4.13 -7.33
CA LEU A 446 -14.39 -3.89 -6.81
C LEU A 446 -15.51 -4.42 -7.72
N CYS A 447 -15.32 -4.33 -9.04
CA CYS A 447 -16.28 -4.87 -10.01
C CYS A 447 -16.48 -6.39 -9.87
N SER A 448 -15.41 -7.15 -9.59
CA SER A 448 -15.50 -8.59 -9.33
C SER A 448 -16.19 -8.87 -8.00
N TYR A 449 -15.90 -8.06 -6.99
CA TYR A 449 -16.46 -8.21 -5.65
C TYR A 449 -17.98 -8.07 -5.65
N VAL A 450 -18.51 -6.98 -6.23
CA VAL A 450 -19.95 -6.69 -6.22
C VAL A 450 -20.76 -7.52 -7.22
N CYS A 451 -20.10 -8.30 -8.08
CA CYS A 451 -20.78 -9.07 -9.11
C CYS A 451 -21.59 -10.23 -8.49
N PRO A 452 -22.93 -10.22 -8.56
CA PRO A 452 -23.74 -11.32 -8.02
C PRO A 452 -23.52 -12.63 -8.80
N SER A 453 -23.13 -12.52 -10.07
CA SER A 453 -22.77 -13.64 -10.93
C SER A 453 -21.34 -14.15 -10.70
N LYS A 454 -20.58 -13.58 -9.74
CA LYS A 454 -19.20 -14.00 -9.43
C LYS A 454 -18.26 -14.10 -10.63
N ILE A 455 -18.43 -13.18 -11.57
CA ILE A 455 -17.55 -13.09 -12.74
C ILE A 455 -16.27 -12.39 -12.28
N PRO A 456 -15.07 -12.96 -12.57
CA PRO A 456 -13.80 -12.34 -12.20
C PRO A 456 -13.44 -11.21 -13.19
N LEU A 457 -14.28 -10.18 -13.24
CA LEU A 457 -14.21 -9.05 -14.18
C LEU A 457 -12.83 -8.37 -14.16
N ALA A 458 -12.30 -8.08 -12.97
CA ALA A 458 -10.98 -7.45 -12.82
C ALA A 458 -9.85 -8.31 -13.40
N LYS A 459 -9.92 -9.64 -13.25
CA LYS A 459 -8.94 -10.57 -13.83
C LYS A 459 -8.98 -10.52 -15.35
N HIS A 460 -10.16 -10.61 -15.96
CA HIS A 460 -10.30 -10.52 -17.41
C HIS A 460 -9.81 -9.17 -17.96
N ILE A 461 -10.14 -8.07 -17.28
CA ILE A 461 -9.68 -6.74 -17.71
C ILE A 461 -8.15 -6.66 -17.67
N LYS A 462 -7.52 -7.17 -16.61
CA LYS A 462 -6.06 -7.24 -16.49
C LYS A 462 -5.44 -8.07 -17.61
N GLU A 463 -5.97 -9.26 -17.88
CA GLU A 463 -5.53 -10.10 -19.00
C GLU A 463 -5.66 -9.38 -20.35
N GLY A 464 -6.74 -8.62 -20.55
CA GLY A 464 -6.93 -7.80 -21.75
C GLY A 464 -5.87 -6.70 -21.90
N GLN A 465 -5.55 -6.00 -20.80
CA GLN A 465 -4.48 -4.99 -20.78
C GLN A 465 -3.12 -5.61 -21.09
N GLU A 466 -2.80 -6.76 -20.49
CA GLU A 466 -1.55 -7.49 -20.72
C GLU A 466 -1.42 -7.89 -22.21
N LYS A 467 -2.47 -8.47 -22.80
CA LYS A 467 -2.46 -8.87 -24.22
C LYS A 467 -2.32 -7.69 -25.19
N LEU A 468 -2.99 -6.56 -24.91
CA LEU A 468 -2.82 -5.34 -25.70
C LEU A 468 -1.40 -4.79 -25.61
N THR A 469 -0.82 -4.81 -24.40
CA THR A 469 0.55 -4.35 -24.16
C THR A 469 1.57 -5.20 -24.95
N VAL A 470 1.39 -6.53 -24.95
CA VAL A 470 2.20 -7.46 -25.75
C VAL A 470 2.04 -7.20 -27.26
N SER A 471 0.85 -6.80 -27.70
CA SER A 471 0.57 -6.48 -29.11
C SER A 471 1.12 -5.12 -29.55
N GLY A 472 1.85 -4.41 -28.68
CA GLY A 472 2.48 -3.12 -28.99
C GLY A 472 1.60 -1.90 -28.72
N CYS A 473 0.35 -2.08 -28.29
CA CYS A 473 -0.49 -0.98 -27.83
C CYS A 473 -0.04 -0.55 -26.43
N ASP A 474 0.52 0.65 -26.32
CA ASP A 474 1.04 1.15 -25.05
C ASP A 474 -0.05 1.89 -24.24
N ARG A 475 -0.04 1.70 -22.91
CA ARG A 475 -0.80 2.52 -21.95
C ARG A 475 -0.60 4.02 -22.20
N ASN A 476 0.60 4.40 -22.65
CA ASN A 476 0.97 5.78 -22.96
C ASN A 476 0.32 6.33 -24.24
N GLN A 477 -0.14 5.49 -25.18
CA GLN A 477 -0.87 5.95 -26.37
C GLN A 477 -2.34 6.31 -26.06
N CYS A 478 -2.83 5.92 -24.88
CA CYS A 478 -4.15 6.28 -24.36
C CYS A 478 -4.16 7.58 -23.56
N ILE A 479 -3.06 8.35 -23.54
CA ILE A 479 -3.05 9.67 -22.90
C ILE A 479 -4.12 10.51 -23.59
N LEU A 480 -5.18 10.80 -22.82
CA LEU A 480 -6.21 11.69 -23.28
C LEU A 480 -5.58 13.04 -23.66
N PRO A 481 -6.11 13.76 -24.67
CA PRO A 481 -5.59 15.07 -25.10
C PRO A 481 -5.65 16.18 -24.02
N TYR A 482 -6.03 15.85 -22.78
CA TYR A 482 -6.14 16.76 -21.64
C TYR A 482 -4.80 17.05 -20.93
N PHE A 483 -3.73 16.30 -21.20
CA PHE A 483 -2.44 16.45 -20.51
C PHE A 483 -1.36 16.90 -21.48
N SER A 484 -1.03 18.20 -21.47
CA SER A 484 0.03 18.77 -22.32
C SER A 484 1.39 18.88 -21.64
N ASN A 485 1.45 18.84 -20.30
CA ASN A 485 2.64 19.22 -19.51
C ASN A 485 2.99 18.21 -18.39
N LEU A 486 3.01 16.90 -18.68
CA LEU A 486 3.43 15.89 -17.70
C LEU A 486 4.94 15.96 -17.47
N ARG A 487 5.37 16.00 -16.20
CA ARG A 487 6.79 16.04 -15.81
C ARG A 487 7.35 14.63 -15.71
N GLY A 488 8.65 14.47 -15.98
CA GLY A 488 9.35 13.20 -15.79
C GLY A 488 8.95 12.09 -16.77
N ILE A 489 8.22 12.37 -17.86
CA ILE A 489 7.92 11.35 -18.89
C ILE A 489 9.23 10.75 -19.44
N GLU A 490 10.24 11.57 -19.68
CA GLU A 490 11.49 11.14 -20.33
C GLU A 490 12.33 10.22 -19.43
N GLU A 491 12.24 10.38 -18.10
CA GLU A 491 12.94 9.53 -17.12
C GLU A 491 12.12 8.30 -16.69
N TYR A 492 10.77 8.38 -16.73
CA TYR A 492 9.87 7.24 -16.53
C TYR A 492 9.88 6.26 -17.72
N ARG A 493 10.50 6.63 -18.85
CA ARG A 493 10.86 5.71 -19.95
C ARG A 493 11.98 4.75 -19.53
N GLY A 494 11.82 4.10 -18.38
CA GLY A 494 12.66 2.98 -17.95
C GLY A 494 12.63 1.89 -19.02
N ALA A 495 13.73 1.82 -19.78
CA ALA A 495 14.15 0.75 -20.68
C ALA A 495 13.18 0.37 -21.83
N LYS A 496 13.26 1.13 -22.95
CA LYS A 496 13.09 0.54 -24.29
C LYS A 496 14.23 0.86 -25.27
N GLN A 497 15.32 1.48 -24.82
CA GLN A 497 16.53 1.69 -25.62
C GLN A 497 17.78 1.46 -24.76
N LEU A 498 18.19 0.20 -24.66
CA LEU A 498 19.49 -0.35 -25.08
C LEU A 498 19.55 -1.83 -24.70
#